data_AF-A0A7C6HIL8-F1
#
_entry.id   AF-A0A7C6HIL8-F1
#
_cell.length_a   1.000
_cell.length_b   1.000
_cell.length_c   1.000
_cell.angle_alpha   90.00
_cell.angle_beta   90.00
_cell.angle_gamma   90.00
#
_symmetry.space_group_name_H-M   'P 1'
#
loop_
_entity.id
_entity.type
_entity.pdbx_description
1 polymer ?
#
loop_
_entity_poly.entity_id
_entity_poly.type
_entity_poly.pdbx_seq_one_letter_code
_entity_poly.pdbx_strand_id
1 'polypeptide(L)'
;MKKLIILVVTFSLFAASCSNTSVTEKKRTERVPNPTPDVIKPDNKYVDVPAYDKFGQWPYKDGEEYYSSKVGTWFTVWWTDESKPTHDHWFAEGWTRLKPVDYGYYSSGDEDYLTSVLSRLKYIGVDYLMIDDTNGHWNDFGLIAKNIEQVFKVANELGENSPQIAIATGGPLRDGNTKIQEKELDAYWKLHNDHPGTFFQYKGKPFLIMYIAGEVNKRHSDDRFTIRHGTGFISWQKKAQDQSIFQTEGNWGWVFDIQNEGSEVIGVQPGYNKAHQGIEIQTIYRENGKHYIQSWLNAIKQNPEMIIIPSYNDHAEETGWEATVPIRPPSNENCDQGTEGEDPYLYEKITEAYLALRYGFIDGFMYREENSKETYLFKNNKLAKVEPKETDLVIIIPDGYFEWESNKNTKK
;
A
#
# COMPACT_ATOMS: atom_id res chain seq x y z
N MET A 1 40.11 -55.57 43.83
CA MET A 1 38.68 -55.82 43.54
C MET A 1 37.84 -55.07 44.55
N LYS A 2 37.14 -54.03 44.09
CA LYS A 2 36.25 -53.19 44.91
C LYS A 2 34.97 -53.96 45.24
N LYS A 3 34.54 -53.93 46.51
CA LYS A 3 33.16 -54.17 46.92
C LYS A 3 32.67 -52.98 47.73
N LEU A 4 31.46 -52.59 47.35
CA LEU A 4 30.51 -51.62 47.85
C LEU A 4 30.11 -51.87 49.31
N ILE A 5 30.01 -50.84 50.16
CA ILE A 5 29.04 -50.76 51.27
C ILE A 5 28.58 -49.30 51.45
N ILE A 6 27.26 -49.18 51.62
CA ILE A 6 26.40 -48.00 51.80
C ILE A 6 26.57 -47.41 53.21
N LEU A 7 26.48 -46.08 53.35
CA LEU A 7 26.01 -45.47 54.60
C LEU A 7 25.12 -44.25 54.33
N VAL A 8 23.93 -44.30 54.92
CA VAL A 8 22.88 -43.30 54.96
C VAL A 8 23.16 -42.32 56.11
N VAL A 9 22.98 -41.02 55.87
CA VAL A 9 22.87 -40.03 56.95
C VAL A 9 21.64 -39.16 56.70
N THR A 10 20.68 -39.28 57.61
CA THR A 10 19.54 -38.38 57.80
C THR A 10 19.93 -37.27 58.78
N PHE A 11 19.49 -36.03 58.53
CA PHE A 11 19.12 -35.11 59.61
C PHE A 11 17.96 -34.20 59.20
N SER A 12 16.97 -34.20 60.08
CA SER A 12 15.70 -33.47 60.02
C SER A 12 15.88 -32.00 60.41
N LEU A 13 15.14 -31.10 59.76
CA LEU A 13 14.97 -29.71 60.17
C LEU A 13 13.46 -29.46 60.40
N PHE A 14 13.09 -29.06 61.61
CA PHE A 14 11.75 -28.55 61.93
C PHE A 14 11.84 -27.12 62.48
N ALA A 15 11.20 -26.22 61.73
CA ALA A 15 10.45 -25.02 62.06
C ALA A 15 10.73 -24.21 63.34
N ALA A 16 11.04 -22.92 63.14
CA ALA A 16 10.55 -21.83 63.95
C ALA A 16 10.01 -20.72 63.04
N SER A 17 8.85 -20.18 63.42
CA SER A 17 7.99 -19.25 62.70
C SER A 17 8.62 -17.89 62.43
N CYS A 18 8.26 -17.25 61.30
CA CYS A 18 7.78 -15.87 61.27
C CYS A 18 6.96 -15.61 59.99
N SER A 19 5.92 -14.82 60.19
CA SER A 19 4.88 -14.32 59.28
C SER A 19 5.30 -13.97 57.85
N ASN A 20 4.67 -14.62 56.88
CA ASN A 20 4.54 -14.12 55.50
C ASN A 20 3.33 -13.18 55.42
N THR A 21 3.57 -11.88 55.27
CA THR A 21 2.62 -10.99 54.58
C THR A 21 2.66 -11.31 53.10
N SER A 22 1.54 -11.86 52.62
CA SER A 22 1.28 -12.18 51.22
C SER A 22 1.30 -10.92 50.36
N VAL A 23 2.36 -10.73 49.58
CA VAL A 23 2.27 -10.01 48.31
C VAL A 23 1.75 -11.03 47.32
N THR A 24 0.47 -10.95 46.99
CA THR A 24 -0.09 -11.66 45.84
C THR A 24 0.60 -11.14 44.58
N GLU A 25 1.58 -11.89 44.08
CA GLU A 25 1.97 -11.84 42.67
C GLU A 25 0.69 -12.07 41.86
N LYS A 26 0.16 -10.99 41.26
CA LYS A 26 -0.77 -11.12 40.15
C LYS A 26 -0.01 -11.85 39.06
N LYS A 27 -0.30 -13.15 38.94
CA LYS A 27 0.10 -14.01 37.84
C LYS A 27 -0.07 -13.22 36.55
N ARG A 28 1.05 -12.86 35.92
CA ARG A 28 1.09 -12.22 34.61
C ARG A 28 0.48 -13.22 33.65
N THR A 29 -0.79 -13.01 33.29
CA THR A 29 -1.42 -13.72 32.19
C THR A 29 -0.57 -13.45 30.96
N GLU A 30 0.09 -14.49 30.45
CA GLU A 30 0.57 -14.51 29.07
C GLU A 30 -0.60 -14.06 28.20
N ARG A 31 -0.46 -12.89 27.57
CA ARG A 31 -1.41 -12.44 26.58
C ARG A 31 -1.25 -13.38 25.40
N VAL A 32 -2.19 -14.31 25.28
CA VAL A 32 -2.43 -15.04 24.05
C VAL A 32 -2.59 -13.99 22.94
N PRO A 33 -1.84 -14.06 21.82
CA PRO A 33 -2.14 -13.22 20.68
C PRO A 33 -3.58 -13.52 20.27
N ASN A 34 -4.45 -12.52 20.41
CA ASN A 34 -5.82 -12.68 19.93
C ASN A 34 -5.79 -12.90 18.42
N PRO A 35 -6.71 -13.72 17.89
CA PRO A 35 -6.79 -13.96 16.47
C PRO A 35 -7.09 -12.65 15.73
N THR A 36 -6.53 -12.61 14.52
CA THR A 36 -6.76 -11.74 13.37
C THR A 36 -8.21 -11.20 13.25
N PRO A 37 -8.41 -10.06 12.54
CA PRO A 37 -9.66 -9.31 12.52
C PRO A 37 -10.84 -10.13 11.98
N ASP A 38 -12.03 -9.71 12.41
CA ASP A 38 -13.34 -10.35 12.33
C ASP A 38 -13.55 -11.42 11.24
N VAL A 39 -14.07 -12.55 11.76
CA VAL A 39 -14.21 -13.87 11.16
C VAL A 39 -14.91 -13.83 9.80
N ILE A 40 -14.14 -14.16 8.77
CA ILE A 40 -14.60 -14.70 7.49
C ILE A 40 -15.71 -15.72 7.75
N LYS A 41 -16.83 -15.65 7.00
CA LYS A 41 -17.88 -16.69 7.11
C LYS A 41 -17.20 -18.07 7.01
N PRO A 42 -17.47 -19.02 7.93
CA PRO A 42 -16.71 -20.26 8.02
C PRO A 42 -16.70 -21.12 6.74
N ASP A 43 -17.55 -20.82 5.76
CA ASP A 43 -17.68 -21.47 4.46
C ASP A 43 -16.92 -20.80 3.31
N ASN A 44 -16.22 -19.68 3.56
CA ASN A 44 -15.40 -19.03 2.54
C ASN A 44 -14.09 -19.79 2.31
N LYS A 45 -13.76 -20.11 1.06
CA LYS A 45 -12.54 -20.84 0.68
C LYS A 45 -11.24 -20.14 1.08
N TYR A 46 -11.27 -18.85 1.42
CA TYR A 46 -10.11 -18.06 1.85
C TYR A 46 -10.01 -17.82 3.36
N VAL A 47 -10.87 -18.47 4.17
CA VAL A 47 -10.90 -18.33 5.64
C VAL A 47 -9.53 -18.54 6.30
N ASP A 48 -8.69 -19.39 5.70
CA ASP A 48 -7.40 -19.78 6.26
C ASP A 48 -6.20 -19.09 5.58
N VAL A 49 -6.41 -18.13 4.68
CA VAL A 49 -5.28 -17.40 4.05
C VAL A 49 -4.69 -16.44 5.08
N PRO A 50 -3.48 -16.71 5.62
CA PRO A 50 -2.94 -15.89 6.70
C PRO A 50 -2.36 -14.59 6.12
N ALA A 51 -2.90 -13.45 6.56
CA ALA A 51 -2.16 -12.20 6.51
C ALA A 51 -1.25 -12.12 7.74
N TYR A 52 0.02 -11.80 7.53
CA TYR A 52 1.02 -11.76 8.60
C TYR A 52 1.82 -10.46 8.59
N ASP A 53 2.34 -10.13 9.76
CA ASP A 53 3.25 -9.03 10.00
C ASP A 53 4.60 -9.27 9.32
N LYS A 54 4.77 -8.77 8.08
CA LYS A 54 5.98 -9.04 7.27
C LYS A 54 7.25 -8.41 7.84
N PHE A 55 7.16 -7.19 8.36
CA PHE A 55 8.34 -6.41 8.77
C PHE A 55 8.47 -6.20 10.29
N GLY A 56 7.45 -6.59 11.05
CA GLY A 56 7.37 -6.33 12.47
C GLY A 56 5.92 -6.29 12.93
N GLN A 57 5.70 -6.48 14.24
CA GLN A 57 4.35 -6.54 14.78
C GLN A 57 3.61 -5.21 14.54
N TRP A 58 2.45 -5.27 13.90
CA TRP A 58 1.60 -4.10 13.67
C TRP A 58 0.93 -3.60 14.95
N PRO A 59 0.65 -2.28 15.06
CA PRO A 59 -0.15 -1.75 16.15
C PRO A 59 -1.58 -2.27 16.08
N TYR A 60 -2.26 -2.32 17.23
CA TYR A 60 -3.69 -2.62 17.25
C TYR A 60 -4.47 -1.52 16.52
N LYS A 61 -5.37 -1.93 15.63
CA LYS A 61 -6.22 -1.03 14.83
C LYS A 61 -7.49 -0.64 15.60
N ASP A 62 -7.31 -0.12 16.81
CA ASP A 62 -8.41 0.31 17.67
C ASP A 62 -8.23 1.76 18.16
N GLY A 63 -9.34 2.37 18.57
CA GLY A 63 -9.36 3.72 19.13
C GLY A 63 -9.34 4.85 18.08
N GLU A 64 -8.88 6.01 18.53
CA GLU A 64 -8.75 7.21 17.69
C GLU A 64 -7.63 7.02 16.66
N GLU A 65 -7.89 7.41 15.41
CA GLU A 65 -6.93 7.41 14.32
C GLU A 65 -6.16 8.74 14.29
N TYR A 66 -4.87 8.71 13.96
CA TYR A 66 -4.07 9.94 13.85
C TYR A 66 -4.49 10.79 12.65
N TYR A 67 -4.82 10.13 11.54
CA TYR A 67 -5.35 10.75 10.32
C TYR A 67 -6.49 9.89 9.79
N SER A 68 -7.42 10.52 9.07
CA SER A 68 -8.69 9.92 8.63
C SER A 68 -8.78 9.70 7.11
N SER A 69 -7.78 10.13 6.35
CA SER A 69 -7.73 9.99 4.90
C SER A 69 -7.95 8.54 4.45
N LYS A 70 -8.76 8.35 3.40
CA LYS A 70 -8.84 7.06 2.71
C LYS A 70 -7.61 6.86 1.84
N VAL A 71 -6.93 5.73 2.02
CA VAL A 71 -5.69 5.44 1.28
C VAL A 71 -5.99 4.46 0.14
N GLY A 72 -5.72 4.90 -1.08
CA GLY A 72 -5.76 4.10 -2.28
C GLY A 72 -4.37 3.83 -2.86
N THR A 73 -4.19 2.69 -3.51
CA THR A 73 -3.00 2.43 -4.34
C THR A 73 -3.41 2.03 -5.74
N TRP A 74 -2.72 2.54 -6.75
CA TRP A 74 -2.94 2.08 -8.12
C TRP A 74 -2.42 0.67 -8.32
N PHE A 75 -3.05 -0.06 -9.24
CA PHE A 75 -2.72 -1.44 -9.56
C PHE A 75 -2.86 -1.69 -11.05
N THR A 76 -1.76 -2.09 -11.64
CA THR A 76 -1.66 -2.41 -13.07
C THR A 76 -2.09 -3.85 -13.32
N VAL A 77 -2.90 -4.02 -14.36
CA VAL A 77 -3.59 -5.29 -14.69
C VAL A 77 -3.07 -5.94 -15.97
N TRP A 78 -2.00 -5.43 -16.56
CA TRP A 78 -1.42 -5.93 -17.83
C TRP A 78 -0.21 -6.85 -17.66
N TRP A 79 0.14 -7.23 -16.42
CA TRP A 79 1.14 -8.27 -16.20
C TRP A 79 0.55 -9.65 -16.46
N THR A 80 1.30 -10.49 -17.17
CA THR A 80 0.81 -11.82 -17.59
C THR A 80 1.88 -12.89 -17.46
N ASP A 81 1.44 -14.13 -17.21
CA ASP A 81 2.29 -15.32 -17.12
C ASP A 81 2.89 -15.73 -18.48
N GLU A 82 3.84 -16.67 -18.46
CA GLU A 82 4.59 -17.12 -19.64
C GLU A 82 3.77 -17.73 -20.76
N SER A 83 2.52 -18.15 -20.49
CA SER A 83 1.62 -18.69 -21.51
C SER A 83 0.96 -17.61 -22.38
N LYS A 84 1.11 -16.32 -22.03
CA LYS A 84 0.41 -15.21 -22.69
C LYS A 84 1.30 -14.45 -23.68
N PRO A 85 0.71 -13.88 -24.74
CA PRO A 85 1.45 -13.13 -25.77
C PRO A 85 2.11 -11.85 -25.25
N THR A 86 1.66 -11.32 -24.11
CA THR A 86 2.14 -10.07 -23.48
C THR A 86 3.09 -10.33 -22.31
N HIS A 87 3.57 -11.58 -22.15
CA HIS A 87 4.51 -11.92 -21.08
C HIS A 87 5.82 -11.14 -21.18
N ASP A 88 6.19 -10.72 -22.38
CA ASP A 88 7.36 -9.90 -22.65
C ASP A 88 7.34 -8.54 -21.93
N HIS A 89 6.18 -8.04 -21.48
CA HIS A 89 6.11 -6.91 -20.55
C HIS A 89 7.08 -7.09 -19.37
N TRP A 90 7.29 -8.31 -18.86
CA TRP A 90 8.17 -8.55 -17.71
C TRP A 90 9.67 -8.39 -17.96
N PHE A 91 10.12 -8.44 -19.21
CA PHE A 91 11.56 -8.49 -19.49
C PHE A 91 11.97 -7.84 -20.81
N ALA A 92 11.05 -7.33 -21.62
CA ALA A 92 11.37 -6.56 -22.80
C ALA A 92 12.18 -5.32 -22.39
N GLU A 93 13.30 -5.11 -23.08
CA GLU A 93 14.29 -4.08 -22.70
C GLU A 93 13.70 -2.67 -22.69
N GLY A 94 12.77 -2.38 -23.60
CA GLY A 94 12.06 -1.10 -23.66
C GLY A 94 10.84 -1.00 -22.76
N TRP A 95 10.60 -1.95 -21.85
CA TRP A 95 9.41 -1.97 -20.99
C TRP A 95 9.75 -1.88 -19.51
N THR A 96 10.42 -2.89 -18.97
CA THR A 96 10.81 -2.94 -17.55
C THR A 96 12.23 -3.47 -17.38
N ARG A 97 12.87 -3.06 -16.30
CA ARG A 97 14.17 -3.56 -15.84
C ARG A 97 14.11 -4.19 -14.44
N LEU A 98 12.90 -4.33 -13.90
CA LEU A 98 12.66 -4.77 -12.53
C LEU A 98 11.88 -6.08 -12.52
N LYS A 99 12.15 -6.92 -11.51
CA LYS A 99 11.44 -8.17 -11.26
C LYS A 99 10.93 -8.19 -9.81
N PRO A 100 9.64 -8.51 -9.57
CA PRO A 100 9.10 -8.69 -8.23
C PRO A 100 9.84 -9.80 -7.46
N VAL A 101 10.07 -9.57 -6.16
CA VAL A 101 10.83 -10.50 -5.31
C VAL A 101 9.99 -11.70 -4.90
N ASP A 102 8.78 -11.46 -4.40
CA ASP A 102 7.98 -12.51 -3.75
C ASP A 102 7.34 -13.48 -4.76
N TYR A 103 6.81 -12.95 -5.87
CA TYR A 103 6.01 -13.73 -6.83
C TYR A 103 6.68 -13.89 -8.22
N GLY A 104 7.81 -13.23 -8.46
CA GLY A 104 8.47 -13.26 -9.77
C GLY A 104 7.58 -12.72 -10.88
N TYR A 105 7.53 -13.40 -12.03
CA TYR A 105 6.74 -12.99 -13.19
C TYR A 105 5.32 -13.54 -13.12
N TYR A 106 4.49 -12.92 -12.29
CA TYR A 106 3.10 -13.30 -12.10
C TYR A 106 2.18 -12.81 -13.22
N SER A 107 0.93 -13.28 -13.20
CA SER A 107 -0.19 -12.68 -13.94
C SER A 107 -1.04 -11.84 -12.98
N SER A 108 -1.38 -10.60 -13.36
CA SER A 108 -2.27 -9.75 -12.56
C SER A 108 -3.69 -10.32 -12.41
N GLY A 109 -4.05 -11.33 -13.20
CA GLY A 109 -5.29 -12.09 -13.09
C GLY A 109 -5.10 -13.51 -12.52
N ASP A 110 -3.96 -13.81 -11.89
CA ASP A 110 -3.80 -15.09 -11.19
C ASP A 110 -4.54 -15.08 -9.84
N GLU A 111 -5.31 -16.13 -9.56
CA GLU A 111 -6.18 -16.18 -8.38
C GLU A 111 -5.38 -16.25 -7.07
N ASP A 112 -4.29 -17.02 -7.02
CA ASP A 112 -3.49 -17.19 -5.81
C ASP A 112 -2.69 -15.91 -5.51
N TYR A 113 -2.11 -15.30 -6.55
CA TYR A 113 -1.46 -13.99 -6.45
C TYR A 113 -2.44 -12.93 -5.94
N LEU A 114 -3.60 -12.77 -6.57
CA LEU A 114 -4.62 -11.79 -6.16
C LEU A 114 -5.12 -12.04 -4.74
N THR A 115 -5.35 -13.29 -4.36
CA THR A 115 -5.77 -13.66 -3.01
C THR A 115 -4.76 -13.16 -1.98
N SER A 116 -3.47 -13.39 -2.24
CA SER A 116 -2.41 -12.99 -1.33
C SER A 116 -2.23 -11.47 -1.27
N VAL A 117 -2.19 -10.80 -2.43
CA VAL A 117 -2.00 -9.35 -2.52
C VAL A 117 -3.17 -8.59 -1.92
N LEU A 118 -4.42 -8.91 -2.31
CA LEU A 118 -5.59 -8.20 -1.82
C LEU A 118 -5.73 -8.36 -0.30
N SER A 119 -5.59 -9.59 0.21
CA SER A 119 -5.63 -9.84 1.66
C SER A 119 -4.57 -9.03 2.41
N ARG A 120 -3.35 -8.97 1.87
CA ARG A 120 -2.27 -8.19 2.47
C ARG A 120 -2.56 -6.69 2.41
N LEU A 121 -2.97 -6.14 1.26
CA LEU A 121 -3.28 -4.72 1.11
C LEU A 121 -4.36 -4.28 2.09
N LYS A 122 -5.42 -5.09 2.25
CA LYS A 122 -6.45 -4.82 3.26
C LYS A 122 -5.87 -4.90 4.67
N TYR A 123 -5.06 -5.92 4.94
CA TYR A 123 -4.43 -6.10 6.24
C TYR A 123 -3.53 -4.92 6.61
N ILE A 124 -2.79 -4.32 5.68
CA ILE A 124 -1.94 -3.17 6.01
C ILE A 124 -2.69 -1.83 5.97
N GLY A 125 -4.01 -1.83 5.75
CA GLY A 125 -4.83 -0.61 5.85
C GLY A 125 -4.99 0.18 4.56
N VAL A 126 -4.76 -0.43 3.39
CA VAL A 126 -5.22 0.12 2.11
C VAL A 126 -6.74 0.02 2.06
N ASP A 127 -7.41 1.15 1.90
CA ASP A 127 -8.87 1.24 1.90
C ASP A 127 -9.45 0.81 0.54
N TYR A 128 -8.76 1.14 -0.56
CA TYR A 128 -9.18 0.76 -1.91
C TYR A 128 -8.01 0.52 -2.88
N LEU A 129 -8.25 -0.31 -3.89
CA LEU A 129 -7.37 -0.53 -5.02
C LEU A 129 -7.88 0.27 -6.22
N MET A 130 -7.03 1.12 -6.81
CA MET A 130 -7.35 1.86 -8.03
C MET A 130 -6.83 1.07 -9.24
N ILE A 131 -7.72 0.38 -9.94
CA ILE A 131 -7.37 -0.41 -11.12
C ILE A 131 -7.00 0.52 -12.26
N ASP A 132 -5.82 0.31 -12.83
CA ASP A 132 -5.39 1.02 -14.02
C ASP A 132 -6.00 0.38 -15.28
N ASP A 133 -6.99 1.05 -15.84
CA ASP A 133 -7.57 0.76 -17.14
C ASP A 133 -7.48 1.98 -18.08
N THR A 134 -6.44 2.79 -17.90
CA THR A 134 -6.26 4.05 -18.65
C THR A 134 -5.77 3.84 -20.07
N ASN A 135 -5.27 2.65 -20.41
CA ASN A 135 -4.84 2.31 -21.77
C ASN A 135 -5.98 1.79 -22.64
N GLY A 136 -7.12 1.41 -22.06
CA GLY A 136 -8.30 0.91 -22.75
C GLY A 136 -8.60 -0.54 -22.38
N HIS A 137 -9.87 -0.81 -22.09
CA HIS A 137 -10.33 -2.02 -21.43
C HIS A 137 -10.01 -3.29 -22.24
N TRP A 138 -10.12 -3.20 -23.57
CA TRP A 138 -9.98 -4.33 -24.51
C TRP A 138 -8.58 -4.46 -25.12
N ASN A 139 -7.60 -3.70 -24.63
CA ASN A 139 -6.21 -3.84 -25.07
C ASN A 139 -5.63 -5.20 -24.66
N ASP A 140 -4.42 -5.48 -25.16
CA ASP A 140 -3.68 -6.70 -24.84
C ASP A 140 -4.47 -7.97 -25.15
N PHE A 141 -5.11 -8.00 -26.32
CA PHE A 141 -5.95 -9.12 -26.76
C PHE A 141 -7.10 -9.43 -25.77
N GLY A 142 -7.57 -8.41 -25.05
CA GLY A 142 -8.60 -8.53 -24.01
C GLY A 142 -8.09 -9.16 -22.70
N LEU A 143 -6.78 -9.19 -22.46
CA LEU A 143 -6.22 -9.70 -21.21
C LEU A 143 -6.44 -8.72 -20.05
N ILE A 144 -6.39 -7.41 -20.30
CA ILE A 144 -6.73 -6.38 -19.31
C ILE A 144 -8.14 -6.63 -18.76
N ALA A 145 -9.14 -6.71 -19.65
CA ALA A 145 -10.52 -7.09 -19.30
C ALA A 145 -10.63 -8.29 -18.36
N LYS A 146 -9.97 -9.39 -18.74
CA LYS A 146 -10.01 -10.67 -18.01
C LYS A 146 -9.37 -10.54 -16.65
N ASN A 147 -8.25 -9.83 -16.56
CA ASN A 147 -7.55 -9.61 -15.30
C ASN A 147 -8.39 -8.73 -14.38
N ILE A 148 -9.05 -7.67 -14.90
CA ILE A 148 -9.99 -6.83 -14.13
C ILE A 148 -11.17 -7.67 -13.61
N GLU A 149 -11.79 -8.48 -14.47
CA GLU A 149 -12.89 -9.37 -14.06
C GLU A 149 -12.45 -10.32 -12.94
N GLN A 150 -11.26 -10.90 -13.04
CA GLN A 150 -10.72 -11.77 -11.99
C GLN A 150 -10.44 -10.99 -10.69
N VAL A 151 -9.91 -9.76 -10.76
CA VAL A 151 -9.72 -8.92 -9.56
C VAL A 151 -11.05 -8.71 -8.85
N PHE A 152 -12.11 -8.34 -9.58
CA PHE A 152 -13.44 -8.16 -8.99
C PHE A 152 -14.01 -9.45 -8.40
N LYS A 153 -13.84 -10.58 -9.09
CA LYS A 153 -14.27 -11.90 -8.61
C LYS A 153 -13.56 -12.26 -7.30
N VAL A 154 -12.23 -12.19 -7.24
CA VAL A 154 -11.45 -12.55 -6.04
C VAL A 154 -11.74 -11.58 -4.90
N ALA A 155 -11.82 -10.27 -5.17
CA ALA A 155 -12.18 -9.28 -4.16
C ALA A 155 -13.57 -9.52 -3.57
N ASN A 156 -14.56 -9.85 -4.40
CA ASN A 156 -15.90 -10.23 -3.95
C ASN A 156 -15.91 -11.51 -3.11
N GLU A 157 -15.12 -12.52 -3.48
CA GLU A 157 -14.98 -13.75 -2.72
C GLU A 157 -14.26 -13.52 -1.37
N LEU A 158 -13.27 -12.62 -1.31
CA LEU A 158 -12.59 -12.22 -0.07
C LEU A 158 -13.47 -11.35 0.85
N GLY A 159 -14.44 -10.64 0.30
CA GLY A 159 -15.35 -9.76 1.03
C GLY A 159 -14.60 -8.68 1.81
N GLU A 160 -14.83 -8.60 3.13
CA GLU A 160 -14.20 -7.59 4.00
C GLU A 160 -12.68 -7.72 4.12
N ASN A 161 -12.09 -8.83 3.66
CA ASN A 161 -10.63 -9.02 3.61
C ASN A 161 -9.99 -8.49 2.33
N SER A 162 -10.76 -7.85 1.45
CA SER A 162 -10.23 -7.15 0.29
C SER A 162 -10.37 -5.62 0.48
N PRO A 163 -9.44 -4.82 -0.06
CA PRO A 163 -9.71 -3.41 -0.32
C PRO A 163 -10.89 -3.32 -1.28
N GLN A 164 -11.70 -2.27 -1.17
CA GLN A 164 -12.70 -2.02 -2.20
C GLN A 164 -12.02 -1.62 -3.51
N ILE A 165 -12.70 -1.73 -4.65
CA ILE A 165 -12.09 -1.51 -5.96
C ILE A 165 -12.66 -0.24 -6.60
N ALA A 166 -11.78 0.64 -7.07
CA ALA A 166 -12.09 1.76 -7.94
C ALA A 166 -11.37 1.56 -9.29
N ILE A 167 -11.78 2.28 -10.33
CA ILE A 167 -11.18 2.14 -11.67
C ILE A 167 -10.76 3.51 -12.20
N ALA A 168 -9.52 3.61 -12.66
CA ALA A 168 -9.05 4.70 -13.51
C ALA A 168 -9.19 4.26 -14.97
N THR A 169 -9.99 4.99 -15.75
CA THR A 169 -10.30 4.71 -17.17
C THR A 169 -10.06 5.98 -17.99
N GLY A 170 -10.33 5.98 -19.29
CA GLY A 170 -10.27 7.20 -20.13
C GLY A 170 -9.41 7.07 -21.37
N GLY A 171 -8.77 5.93 -21.59
CA GLY A 171 -7.97 5.64 -22.79
C GLY A 171 -8.69 5.98 -24.10
N PRO A 172 -9.94 5.54 -24.32
CA PRO A 172 -10.70 5.87 -25.52
C PRO A 172 -10.93 7.38 -25.73
N LEU A 173 -10.98 8.17 -24.65
CA LEU A 173 -11.22 9.61 -24.75
C LEU A 173 -10.03 10.37 -25.33
N ARG A 174 -8.80 9.86 -25.18
CA ARG A 174 -7.59 10.41 -25.81
C ARG A 174 -7.74 10.52 -27.33
N ASP A 175 -8.32 9.49 -27.94
CA ASP A 175 -8.55 9.43 -29.39
C ASP A 175 -9.96 9.96 -29.78
N GLY A 176 -10.64 10.59 -28.82
CA GLY A 176 -11.96 11.17 -29.00
C GLY A 176 -13.11 10.16 -29.07
N ASN A 177 -12.88 8.89 -28.75
CA ASN A 177 -13.82 7.79 -28.94
C ASN A 177 -14.78 7.59 -27.76
N THR A 178 -15.75 8.49 -27.65
CA THR A 178 -16.76 8.46 -26.57
C THR A 178 -17.63 7.21 -26.59
N LYS A 179 -17.90 6.64 -27.76
CA LYS A 179 -18.70 5.40 -27.89
C LYS A 179 -18.01 4.19 -27.27
N ILE A 180 -16.68 4.12 -27.34
CA ILE A 180 -15.95 3.05 -26.66
C ILE A 180 -15.89 3.34 -25.17
N GLN A 181 -15.70 4.60 -24.75
CA GLN A 181 -15.78 4.96 -23.32
C GLN A 181 -17.12 4.56 -22.69
N GLU A 182 -18.25 4.80 -23.37
CA GLU A 182 -19.58 4.39 -22.90
C GLU A 182 -19.68 2.86 -22.72
N LYS A 183 -19.08 2.08 -23.62
CA LYS A 183 -19.02 0.61 -23.48
C LYS A 183 -18.15 0.15 -22.31
N GLU A 184 -17.06 0.85 -22.03
CA GLU A 184 -16.24 0.57 -20.84
C GLU A 184 -17.02 0.86 -19.56
N LEU A 185 -17.73 1.99 -19.49
CA LEU A 185 -18.60 2.31 -18.35
C LEU A 185 -19.72 1.28 -18.15
N ASP A 186 -20.30 0.77 -19.24
CA ASP A 186 -21.28 -0.33 -19.17
C ASP A 186 -20.66 -1.64 -18.65
N ALA A 187 -19.43 -1.94 -19.03
CA ALA A 187 -18.69 -3.09 -18.50
C ALA A 187 -18.42 -2.93 -17.00
N TYR A 188 -17.98 -1.75 -16.55
CA TYR A 188 -17.77 -1.50 -15.12
C TYR A 188 -19.07 -1.53 -14.33
N TRP A 189 -20.16 -1.04 -14.90
CA TRP A 189 -21.48 -1.14 -14.27
C TRP A 189 -21.94 -2.59 -14.16
N LYS A 190 -21.66 -3.43 -15.16
CA LYS A 190 -21.89 -4.87 -15.07
C LYS A 190 -21.07 -5.49 -13.95
N LEU A 191 -19.77 -5.19 -13.84
CA LEU A 191 -18.93 -5.65 -12.72
C LEU A 191 -19.53 -5.25 -11.36
N HIS A 192 -20.06 -4.03 -11.25
CA HIS A 192 -20.69 -3.57 -10.02
C HIS A 192 -21.93 -4.40 -9.63
N ASN A 193 -22.75 -4.76 -10.61
CA ASN A 193 -23.95 -5.57 -10.39
C ASN A 193 -23.61 -7.04 -10.09
N ASP A 194 -22.62 -7.59 -10.76
CA ASP A 194 -22.22 -9.00 -10.61
C ASP A 194 -21.43 -9.23 -9.30
N HIS A 195 -20.76 -8.20 -8.79
CA HIS A 195 -19.92 -8.23 -7.59
C HIS A 195 -20.33 -7.14 -6.59
N PRO A 196 -21.52 -7.28 -5.95
CA PRO A 196 -22.07 -6.25 -5.07
C PRO A 196 -21.21 -6.04 -3.82
N GLY A 197 -20.94 -4.78 -3.48
CA GLY A 197 -20.13 -4.41 -2.31
C GLY A 197 -18.62 -4.30 -2.59
N THR A 198 -18.15 -4.80 -3.72
CA THR A 198 -16.72 -4.75 -4.11
C THR A 198 -16.28 -3.36 -4.54
N PHE A 199 -17.13 -2.60 -5.23
CA PHE A 199 -16.78 -1.24 -5.67
C PHE A 199 -16.64 -0.27 -4.50
N PHE A 200 -15.56 0.51 -4.50
CA PHE A 200 -15.35 1.62 -3.58
C PHE A 200 -16.42 2.67 -3.82
N GLN A 201 -17.17 2.98 -2.77
CA GLN A 201 -18.24 3.98 -2.81
C GLN A 201 -17.69 5.33 -2.38
N TYR A 202 -17.73 6.30 -3.27
CA TYR A 202 -17.37 7.69 -2.95
C TYR A 202 -18.54 8.61 -3.26
N LYS A 203 -18.89 9.46 -2.29
CA LYS A 203 -20.07 10.35 -2.38
C LYS A 203 -21.35 9.60 -2.79
N GLY A 204 -21.50 8.35 -2.32
CA GLY A 204 -22.70 7.52 -2.48
C GLY A 204 -22.82 6.73 -3.78
N LYS A 205 -21.79 6.71 -4.64
CA LYS A 205 -21.77 5.94 -5.89
C LYS A 205 -20.43 5.24 -6.10
N PRO A 206 -20.36 4.19 -6.94
CA PRO A 206 -19.09 3.59 -7.37
C PRO A 206 -18.14 4.67 -7.93
N PHE A 207 -16.88 4.62 -7.50
CA PHE A 207 -15.90 5.65 -7.81
C PHE A 207 -15.06 5.34 -9.06
N LEU A 208 -14.93 6.33 -9.95
CA LEU A 208 -14.05 6.28 -11.12
C LEU A 208 -13.15 7.51 -11.20
N ILE A 209 -11.92 7.31 -11.64
CA ILE A 209 -11.09 8.38 -12.21
C ILE A 209 -11.21 8.33 -13.72
N MET A 210 -11.65 9.45 -14.32
CA MET A 210 -11.64 9.65 -15.76
C MET A 210 -10.34 10.35 -16.15
N TYR A 211 -9.39 9.56 -16.63
CA TYR A 211 -8.13 10.03 -17.15
C TYR A 211 -8.35 10.82 -18.45
N ILE A 212 -8.02 12.10 -18.40
CA ILE A 212 -8.01 12.99 -19.54
C ILE A 212 -6.54 13.26 -19.90
N ALA A 213 -6.12 12.82 -21.08
CA ALA A 213 -4.85 13.25 -21.62
C ALA A 213 -4.92 14.78 -21.74
N GLY A 214 -3.99 15.51 -21.13
CA GLY A 214 -4.11 16.94 -20.78
C GLY A 214 -4.45 17.95 -21.89
N GLU A 215 -4.74 17.53 -23.12
CA GLU A 215 -5.22 18.37 -24.22
C GLU A 215 -6.73 18.16 -24.53
N VAL A 216 -7.38 17.21 -23.86
CA VAL A 216 -8.76 16.81 -24.14
C VAL A 216 -9.75 17.61 -23.28
N ASN A 217 -10.64 18.36 -23.93
CA ASN A 217 -11.73 19.12 -23.29
C ASN A 217 -12.99 18.27 -23.08
N LYS A 218 -12.85 17.10 -22.47
CA LYS A 218 -13.98 16.20 -22.28
C LYS A 218 -14.16 15.93 -20.81
N ARG A 219 -14.93 16.80 -20.17
CA ARG A 219 -15.67 16.38 -18.99
C ARG A 219 -16.59 15.25 -19.44
N HIS A 220 -16.40 14.08 -18.87
CA HIS A 220 -17.28 12.95 -19.08
C HIS A 220 -18.02 12.68 -17.78
N SER A 221 -19.33 12.48 -17.88
CA SER A 221 -20.19 12.26 -16.73
C SER A 221 -21.09 11.08 -17.01
N ASP A 222 -21.30 10.26 -15.99
CA ASP A 222 -22.25 9.17 -16.01
C ASP A 222 -22.90 9.10 -14.62
N ASP A 223 -24.23 9.21 -14.57
CA ASP A 223 -24.97 9.30 -13.32
C ASP A 223 -24.88 8.04 -12.46
N ARG A 224 -24.40 6.91 -13.01
CA ARG A 224 -24.15 5.68 -12.26
C ARG A 224 -22.93 5.78 -11.34
N PHE A 225 -22.00 6.70 -11.63
CA PHE A 225 -20.71 6.77 -10.97
C PHE A 225 -20.48 8.13 -10.30
N THR A 226 -19.61 8.15 -9.29
CA THR A 226 -18.91 9.37 -8.89
C THR A 226 -17.65 9.44 -9.71
N ILE A 227 -17.55 10.43 -10.58
CA ILE A 227 -16.39 10.62 -11.46
C ILE A 227 -15.53 11.77 -10.97
N ARG A 228 -14.22 11.57 -11.05
CA ARG A 228 -13.21 12.61 -10.91
C ARG A 228 -12.29 12.61 -12.11
N HIS A 229 -11.92 13.78 -12.61
CA HIS A 229 -11.04 13.87 -13.77
C HIS A 229 -9.59 13.94 -13.33
N GLY A 230 -8.74 13.09 -13.94
CA GLY A 230 -7.32 13.04 -13.65
C GLY A 230 -6.45 13.10 -14.89
N THR A 231 -5.15 13.31 -14.72
CA THR A 231 -4.18 13.41 -15.83
C THR A 231 -2.98 12.50 -15.59
N GLY A 232 -2.14 12.32 -16.61
CA GLY A 232 -0.87 11.59 -16.48
C GLY A 232 0.03 12.20 -15.45
N PHE A 233 0.35 13.49 -15.62
CA PHE A 233 1.06 14.26 -14.62
C PHE A 233 0.10 15.30 -14.06
N ILE A 234 0.16 15.58 -12.76
CA ILE A 234 -0.65 16.66 -12.18
C ILE A 234 -0.32 17.99 -12.85
N SER A 235 0.95 18.25 -13.20
CA SER A 235 1.30 19.46 -13.94
C SER A 235 0.71 19.54 -15.35
N TRP A 236 0.21 18.44 -15.93
CA TRP A 236 -0.49 18.47 -17.21
C TRP A 236 -1.91 19.00 -17.09
N GLN A 237 -2.47 19.10 -15.89
CA GLN A 237 -3.77 19.71 -15.67
C GLN A 237 -3.81 21.13 -16.21
N LYS A 238 -2.72 21.90 -16.11
CA LYS A 238 -2.60 23.26 -16.68
C LYS A 238 -2.77 23.34 -18.21
N LYS A 239 -2.64 22.21 -18.90
CA LYS A 239 -2.83 22.11 -20.35
C LYS A 239 -4.28 21.84 -20.72
N ALA A 240 -5.10 21.37 -19.77
CA ALA A 240 -6.50 21.07 -20.04
C ALA A 240 -7.23 22.34 -20.49
N GLN A 241 -8.14 22.20 -21.44
CA GLN A 241 -8.90 23.37 -21.92
C GLN A 241 -9.86 23.90 -20.84
N ASP A 242 -10.39 23.02 -19.99
CA ASP A 242 -11.23 23.39 -18.85
C ASP A 242 -10.48 23.20 -17.52
N GLN A 243 -9.95 24.30 -17.00
CA GLN A 243 -9.26 24.34 -15.71
C GLN A 243 -10.22 24.27 -14.51
N SER A 244 -11.51 24.56 -14.72
CA SER A 244 -12.48 24.66 -13.61
C SER A 244 -12.75 23.31 -12.95
N ILE A 245 -12.57 22.21 -13.69
CA ILE A 245 -12.75 20.84 -13.22
C ILE A 245 -11.82 20.60 -12.01
N PHE A 246 -10.53 20.87 -12.14
CA PHE A 246 -9.53 20.61 -11.08
C PHE A 246 -9.69 21.50 -9.85
N GLN A 247 -10.31 22.68 -9.98
CA GLN A 247 -10.64 23.53 -8.84
C GLN A 247 -11.76 22.95 -7.98
N THR A 248 -12.67 22.17 -8.58
CA THR A 248 -13.86 21.61 -7.90
C THR A 248 -13.71 20.14 -7.54
N GLU A 249 -12.87 19.42 -8.28
CA GLU A 249 -12.71 17.98 -8.20
C GLU A 249 -11.33 17.59 -7.66
N GLY A 250 -10.41 18.52 -7.35
CA GLY A 250 -9.07 18.19 -6.86
C GLY A 250 -8.16 17.57 -7.93
N ASN A 251 -6.94 17.20 -7.52
CA ASN A 251 -5.84 16.92 -8.44
C ASN A 251 -5.58 15.42 -8.55
N TRP A 252 -6.42 14.74 -9.32
CA TRP A 252 -6.27 13.32 -9.58
C TRP A 252 -5.24 13.09 -10.68
N GLY A 253 -4.45 12.02 -10.56
CA GLY A 253 -3.51 11.67 -11.61
C GLY A 253 -2.71 10.42 -11.33
N TRP A 254 -1.89 10.08 -12.32
CA TRP A 254 -0.96 8.96 -12.30
C TRP A 254 0.40 9.35 -11.71
N VAL A 255 0.92 10.54 -12.02
CA VAL A 255 2.19 11.08 -11.54
C VAL A 255 1.95 12.43 -10.86
N PHE A 256 2.26 12.50 -9.57
CA PHE A 256 2.16 13.68 -8.72
C PHE A 256 3.47 14.44 -8.67
N ASP A 257 3.84 15.02 -9.82
CA ASP A 257 5.01 15.86 -9.99
C ASP A 257 4.89 17.24 -9.34
N ILE A 258 3.66 17.65 -9.03
CA ILE A 258 3.32 18.78 -8.16
C ILE A 258 2.20 18.37 -7.21
N GLN A 259 2.14 19.02 -6.05
CA GLN A 259 1.07 18.87 -5.07
C GLN A 259 0.38 20.23 -4.90
N ASN A 260 -0.94 20.24 -4.88
CA ASN A 260 -1.70 21.46 -4.60
C ASN A 260 -2.28 21.38 -3.19
N GLU A 261 -1.90 22.33 -2.34
CA GLU A 261 -2.38 22.41 -0.96
C GLU A 261 -3.91 22.54 -0.91
N GLY A 262 -4.53 21.85 0.06
CA GLY A 262 -5.99 21.88 0.24
C GLY A 262 -6.81 21.09 -0.79
N SER A 263 -6.15 20.35 -1.69
CA SER A 263 -6.79 19.40 -2.61
C SER A 263 -7.51 18.28 -1.86
N GLU A 264 -8.64 17.78 -2.39
CA GLU A 264 -9.33 16.60 -1.82
C GLU A 264 -8.46 15.32 -1.86
N VAL A 265 -7.45 15.32 -2.73
CA VAL A 265 -6.47 14.24 -2.89
C VAL A 265 -5.04 14.75 -2.85
N ILE A 266 -4.17 14.00 -2.19
CA ILE A 266 -2.71 14.15 -2.23
C ILE A 266 -2.10 12.84 -2.73
N GLY A 267 -1.12 12.94 -3.62
CA GLY A 267 -0.36 11.78 -4.06
C GLY A 267 0.86 11.53 -3.19
N VAL A 268 1.17 10.27 -2.95
CA VAL A 268 2.39 9.82 -2.26
C VAL A 268 3.03 8.78 -3.16
N GLN A 269 4.01 9.20 -3.95
CA GLN A 269 4.68 8.30 -4.88
C GLN A 269 6.12 8.03 -4.43
N PRO A 270 6.61 6.79 -4.58
CA PRO A 270 8.00 6.48 -4.34
C PRO A 270 8.96 7.21 -5.29
N GLY A 271 8.58 7.27 -6.57
CA GLY A 271 9.35 7.85 -7.67
C GLY A 271 8.61 7.71 -8.99
N TYR A 272 9.26 8.07 -10.09
CA TYR A 272 8.78 7.87 -11.46
C TYR A 272 9.96 7.99 -12.42
N ASN A 273 10.16 7.00 -13.28
CA ASN A 273 11.24 7.01 -14.27
C ASN A 273 10.90 6.12 -15.48
N LYS A 274 11.17 6.63 -16.69
CA LYS A 274 11.02 5.90 -17.96
C LYS A 274 12.27 5.95 -18.83
N ALA A 275 13.40 6.36 -18.28
CA ALA A 275 14.64 6.52 -19.04
C ALA A 275 15.15 5.19 -19.62
N HIS A 276 14.91 4.05 -18.95
CA HIS A 276 15.20 2.71 -19.50
C HIS A 276 14.41 2.38 -20.77
N GLN A 277 13.25 3.01 -20.98
CA GLN A 277 12.47 2.88 -22.20
C GLN A 277 12.97 3.81 -23.33
N GLY A 278 14.05 4.56 -23.09
CA GLY A 278 14.57 5.56 -24.05
C GLY A 278 13.72 6.83 -24.14
N ILE A 279 12.86 7.08 -23.14
CA ILE A 279 11.97 8.25 -23.10
C ILE A 279 12.56 9.31 -22.19
N GLU A 280 12.82 10.50 -22.74
CA GLU A 280 13.21 11.68 -21.97
C GLU A 280 11.95 12.40 -21.45
N ILE A 281 11.67 12.25 -20.17
CA ILE A 281 10.53 12.85 -19.48
C ILE A 281 10.95 13.22 -18.06
N GLN A 282 10.17 14.09 -17.40
CA GLN A 282 10.43 14.49 -16.02
C GLN A 282 10.51 13.25 -15.11
N THR A 283 11.66 13.09 -14.44
CA THR A 283 11.91 12.03 -13.47
C THR A 283 11.61 12.50 -12.06
N ILE A 284 11.07 11.61 -11.24
CA ILE A 284 10.93 11.81 -9.78
C ILE A 284 11.82 10.78 -9.12
N TYR A 285 12.91 11.28 -8.55
CA TYR A 285 13.95 10.49 -7.89
C TYR A 285 13.43 9.92 -6.58
N ARG A 286 13.77 8.66 -6.29
CA ARG A 286 13.36 7.99 -5.05
C ARG A 286 14.21 8.42 -3.88
N GLU A 287 15.45 8.85 -4.15
CA GLU A 287 16.42 9.34 -3.16
C GLU A 287 16.62 8.37 -1.98
N ASN A 288 16.69 7.06 -2.27
CA ASN A 288 16.74 5.98 -1.27
C ASN A 288 15.62 6.11 -0.21
N GLY A 289 14.39 6.40 -0.66
CA GLY A 289 13.21 6.52 0.18
C GLY A 289 12.96 7.91 0.78
N LYS A 290 13.93 8.84 0.72
CA LYS A 290 13.76 10.20 1.30
C LYS A 290 12.59 10.95 0.68
N HIS A 291 12.48 10.93 -0.66
CA HIS A 291 11.35 11.54 -1.37
C HIS A 291 10.02 10.97 -0.87
N TYR A 292 9.91 9.65 -0.80
CA TYR A 292 8.66 8.98 -0.43
C TYR A 292 8.26 9.26 1.02
N ILE A 293 9.24 9.25 1.94
CA ILE A 293 9.05 9.62 3.35
C ILE A 293 8.53 11.05 3.46
N GLN A 294 9.11 12.01 2.74
CA GLN A 294 8.67 13.40 2.78
C GLN A 294 7.26 13.58 2.20
N SER A 295 6.96 12.91 1.08
CA SER A 295 5.63 12.92 0.47
C SER A 295 4.58 12.40 1.45
N TRP A 296 4.85 11.27 2.12
CA TRP A 296 3.97 10.71 3.14
C TRP A 296 3.77 11.62 4.34
N LEU A 297 4.86 12.17 4.91
CA LEU A 297 4.81 13.12 6.01
C LEU A 297 3.91 14.32 5.69
N ASN A 298 4.06 14.88 4.50
CA ASN A 298 3.25 16.00 4.04
C ASN A 298 1.76 15.61 3.88
N ALA A 299 1.48 14.42 3.38
CA ALA A 299 0.12 13.94 3.19
C ALA A 299 -0.62 13.74 4.53
N ILE A 300 0.00 13.06 5.49
CA ILE A 300 -0.65 12.81 6.80
C ILE A 300 -0.83 14.09 7.63
N LYS A 301 0.07 15.07 7.47
CA LYS A 301 -0.08 16.40 8.10
C LYS A 301 -1.25 17.19 7.55
N GLN A 302 -1.50 17.08 6.25
CA GLN A 302 -2.63 17.75 5.60
C GLN A 302 -3.95 17.01 5.81
N ASN A 303 -3.91 15.69 6.05
CA ASN A 303 -5.08 14.84 6.25
C ASN A 303 -6.19 15.08 5.21
N PRO A 304 -5.89 14.95 3.90
CA PRO A 304 -6.87 15.15 2.83
C PRO A 304 -8.00 14.11 2.91
N GLU A 305 -9.05 14.24 2.09
CA GLU A 305 -10.08 13.19 2.02
C GLU A 305 -9.46 11.86 1.54
N MET A 306 -8.55 11.94 0.56
CA MET A 306 -7.85 10.78 0.01
C MET A 306 -6.33 10.97 -0.11
N ILE A 307 -5.62 9.88 0.14
CA ILE A 307 -4.20 9.73 -0.16
C ILE A 307 -4.09 8.66 -1.25
N ILE A 308 -3.39 8.95 -2.34
CA ILE A 308 -3.20 8.01 -3.45
C ILE A 308 -1.72 7.67 -3.63
N ILE A 309 -1.43 6.38 -3.74
CA ILE A 309 -0.11 5.86 -4.08
C ILE A 309 -0.15 5.35 -5.53
N PRO A 310 0.37 6.08 -6.52
CA PRO A 310 0.70 5.51 -7.81
C PRO A 310 2.14 4.97 -7.71
N SER A 311 2.35 3.66 -7.61
CA SER A 311 1.41 2.54 -7.68
C SER A 311 1.91 1.38 -6.82
N TYR A 312 1.14 0.30 -6.67
CA TYR A 312 1.65 -0.93 -6.09
C TYR A 312 2.69 -1.57 -7.03
N ASN A 313 2.33 -1.80 -8.29
CA ASN A 313 3.06 -2.69 -9.19
C ASN A 313 3.33 -2.16 -10.60
N ASP A 314 3.32 -0.84 -10.84
CA ASP A 314 3.86 -0.33 -12.11
C ASP A 314 5.38 -0.24 -12.05
N HIS A 315 5.98 -1.32 -12.53
CA HIS A 315 7.41 -1.48 -12.69
C HIS A 315 7.93 -0.90 -14.01
N ALA A 316 7.05 -0.68 -14.99
CA ALA A 316 7.43 -0.15 -16.29
C ALA A 316 7.71 1.35 -16.21
N GLU A 317 6.97 2.08 -15.36
CA GLU A 317 7.16 3.50 -15.11
C GLU A 317 7.85 3.81 -13.77
N GLU A 318 8.30 2.76 -13.08
CA GLU A 318 9.02 2.83 -11.81
C GLU A 318 8.29 3.65 -10.74
N THR A 319 6.96 3.53 -10.69
CA THR A 319 6.11 4.12 -9.64
C THR A 319 5.76 3.10 -8.55
N GLY A 320 5.94 1.81 -8.83
CA GLY A 320 5.64 0.68 -7.93
C GLY A 320 6.35 0.76 -6.57
N TRP A 321 5.64 0.41 -5.49
CA TRP A 321 6.22 0.16 -4.16
C TRP A 321 6.35 -1.33 -3.80
N GLU A 322 5.80 -2.24 -4.61
CA GLU A 322 6.07 -3.69 -4.53
C GLU A 322 7.58 -3.96 -4.57
N ALA A 323 8.05 -4.89 -3.74
CA ALA A 323 9.47 -5.21 -3.66
C ALA A 323 10.00 -5.80 -4.98
N THR A 324 11.07 -5.20 -5.49
CA THR A 324 11.69 -5.58 -6.77
C THR A 324 13.20 -5.70 -6.67
N VAL A 325 13.77 -6.52 -7.55
CA VAL A 325 15.21 -6.56 -7.84
C VAL A 325 15.47 -6.22 -9.30
N PRO A 326 16.62 -5.61 -9.64
CA PRO A 326 16.99 -5.37 -11.03
C PRO A 326 17.22 -6.68 -11.78
N ILE A 327 16.74 -6.78 -13.01
CA ILE A 327 17.12 -7.83 -13.98
C ILE A 327 18.15 -7.34 -14.99
N ARG A 328 18.38 -6.02 -15.02
CA ARG A 328 19.35 -5.33 -15.87
C ARG A 328 19.96 -4.18 -15.07
N PRO A 329 21.21 -3.78 -15.36
CA PRO A 329 21.77 -2.59 -14.73
C PRO A 329 20.90 -1.36 -15.03
N PRO A 330 20.91 -0.35 -14.16
CA PRO A 330 20.26 0.92 -14.43
C PRO A 330 20.76 1.51 -15.76
N SER A 331 19.84 2.05 -16.56
CA SER A 331 20.16 2.62 -17.89
C SER A 331 20.99 3.90 -17.80
N ASN A 332 20.98 4.55 -16.65
CA ASN A 332 21.83 5.70 -16.30
C ASN A 332 21.98 5.82 -14.77
N GLU A 333 22.88 6.69 -14.33
CA GLU A 333 23.11 7.02 -12.90
C GLU A 333 21.89 7.63 -12.19
N ASN A 334 20.84 7.98 -12.95
CA ASN A 334 19.60 8.61 -12.48
C ASN A 334 18.47 7.59 -12.20
N CYS A 335 18.76 6.30 -12.30
CA CYS A 335 17.81 5.22 -12.03
C CYS A 335 17.94 4.75 -10.57
N ASP A 336 17.13 5.32 -9.68
CA ASP A 336 17.25 5.11 -8.23
C ASP A 336 16.68 3.77 -7.73
N GLN A 337 15.78 3.11 -8.48
CA GLN A 337 15.16 1.85 -8.03
C GLN A 337 15.98 0.62 -8.42
N GLY A 338 16.11 -0.33 -7.50
CA GLY A 338 16.76 -1.61 -7.77
C GLY A 338 18.24 -1.43 -8.02
N THR A 339 18.88 -0.51 -7.30
CA THR A 339 20.34 -0.38 -7.34
C THR A 339 20.96 -1.55 -6.57
N GLU A 340 22.15 -2.00 -6.98
CA GLU A 340 22.81 -3.13 -6.31
C GLU A 340 23.07 -2.79 -4.84
N GLY A 341 22.56 -3.63 -3.93
CA GLY A 341 22.70 -3.43 -2.47
C GLY A 341 21.57 -2.62 -1.82
N GLU A 342 20.61 -2.08 -2.59
CA GLU A 342 19.38 -1.53 -2.03
C GLU A 342 18.56 -2.64 -1.36
N ASP A 343 17.95 -2.35 -0.20
CA ASP A 343 16.98 -3.25 0.40
C ASP A 343 15.74 -3.32 -0.51
N PRO A 344 15.42 -4.48 -1.13
CA PRO A 344 14.31 -4.56 -2.07
C PRO A 344 12.95 -4.26 -1.42
N TYR A 345 12.86 -4.34 -0.09
CA TYR A 345 11.63 -4.07 0.67
C TYR A 345 11.53 -2.65 1.20
N LEU A 346 12.45 -1.75 0.85
CA LEU A 346 12.48 -0.37 1.37
C LEU A 346 11.13 0.34 1.23
N TYR A 347 10.52 0.31 0.04
CA TYR A 347 9.27 1.02 -0.23
C TYR A 347 8.04 0.33 0.36
N GLU A 348 8.05 -1.01 0.50
CA GLU A 348 7.02 -1.71 1.27
C GLU A 348 7.08 -1.32 2.75
N LYS A 349 8.29 -1.27 3.34
CA LYS A 349 8.48 -0.85 4.73
C LYS A 349 8.02 0.59 4.97
N ILE A 350 8.38 1.52 4.08
CA ILE A 350 7.92 2.91 4.20
C ILE A 350 6.39 2.98 4.11
N THR A 351 5.79 2.31 3.13
CA THR A 351 4.33 2.28 2.95
C THR A 351 3.62 1.72 4.19
N GLU A 352 4.06 0.56 4.69
CA GLU A 352 3.50 -0.06 5.89
C GLU A 352 3.67 0.82 7.12
N ALA A 353 4.83 1.46 7.30
CA ALA A 353 5.04 2.35 8.44
C ALA A 353 4.03 3.49 8.47
N TYR A 354 3.82 4.19 7.35
CA TYR A 354 2.90 5.33 7.29
C TYR A 354 1.42 4.93 7.35
N LEU A 355 1.08 3.75 6.84
CA LEU A 355 -0.24 3.17 7.06
C LEU A 355 -0.46 2.81 8.54
N ALA A 356 0.55 2.25 9.21
CA ALA A 356 0.51 1.93 10.63
C ALA A 356 0.42 3.18 11.51
N LEU A 357 1.00 4.32 11.09
CA LEU A 357 0.86 5.60 11.79
C LEU A 357 -0.60 6.09 11.89
N ARG A 358 -1.55 5.47 11.19
CA ARG A 358 -2.97 5.70 11.48
C ARG A 358 -3.32 5.29 12.91
N TYR A 359 -2.64 4.27 13.46
CA TYR A 359 -2.98 3.62 14.71
C TYR A 359 -1.85 3.56 15.75
N GLY A 360 -0.58 3.63 15.34
CA GLY A 360 0.58 3.50 16.22
C GLY A 360 1.88 3.19 15.47
N PHE A 361 2.78 2.44 16.10
CA PHE A 361 4.10 2.09 15.55
C PHE A 361 4.24 0.60 15.25
N ILE A 362 5.05 0.25 14.26
CA ILE A 362 5.44 -1.13 13.93
C ILE A 362 6.66 -1.52 14.77
N ASP A 363 6.63 -2.70 15.39
CA ASP A 363 7.76 -3.23 16.18
C ASP A 363 9.01 -3.39 15.30
N GLY A 364 10.16 -2.93 15.80
CA GLY A 364 11.44 -2.99 15.10
C GLY A 364 11.77 -1.78 14.21
N PHE A 365 10.83 -0.84 14.02
CA PHE A 365 11.04 0.34 13.20
C PHE A 365 11.65 1.50 14.01
N MET A 366 12.43 2.35 13.33
CA MET A 366 12.97 3.58 13.90
C MET A 366 12.13 4.78 13.47
N TYR A 367 11.85 5.68 14.41
CA TYR A 367 11.02 6.85 14.22
C TYR A 367 11.73 8.11 14.72
N ARG A 368 11.50 9.24 14.05
CA ARG A 368 12.01 10.57 14.43
C ARG A 368 10.99 11.64 14.06
N GLU A 369 10.70 12.55 14.97
CA GLU A 369 9.89 13.74 14.65
C GLU A 369 10.63 14.66 13.68
N GLU A 370 9.88 15.28 12.76
CA GLU A 370 10.43 16.07 11.66
C GLU A 370 11.39 17.19 12.08
N ASN A 371 11.16 17.83 13.24
CA ASN A 371 12.02 18.88 13.77
C ASN A 371 12.98 18.41 14.88
N SER A 372 13.01 17.11 15.19
CA SER A 372 13.87 16.53 16.20
C SER A 372 15.16 15.94 15.61
N LYS A 373 16.22 15.90 16.43
CA LYS A 373 17.44 15.14 16.13
C LYS A 373 17.44 13.75 16.76
N GLU A 374 16.51 13.49 17.68
CA GLU A 374 16.47 12.25 18.44
C GLU A 374 15.70 11.17 17.69
N THR A 375 16.32 10.00 17.53
CA THR A 375 15.72 8.85 16.89
C THR A 375 15.38 7.78 17.92
N TYR A 376 14.25 7.12 17.75
CA TYR A 376 13.73 6.13 18.66
C TYR A 376 13.44 4.82 17.92
N LEU A 377 14.00 3.71 18.42
CA LEU A 377 13.58 2.37 18.01
C LEU A 377 12.34 1.99 18.80
N PHE A 378 11.25 1.64 18.11
CA PHE A 378 10.07 1.07 18.76
C PHE A 378 10.26 -0.44 18.90
N LYS A 379 10.27 -0.95 20.14
CA LYS A 379 10.40 -2.39 20.41
C LYS A 379 9.66 -2.80 21.67
N ASN A 380 8.92 -3.91 21.63
CA ASN A 380 8.12 -4.45 22.72
C ASN A 380 7.21 -3.38 23.36
N ASN A 381 6.51 -2.62 22.52
CA ASN A 381 5.63 -1.52 22.91
C ASN A 381 6.32 -0.40 23.71
N LYS A 382 7.59 -0.11 23.39
CA LYS A 382 8.40 0.95 24.01
C LYS A 382 9.28 1.64 22.99
N LEU A 383 9.44 2.95 23.15
CA LEU A 383 10.43 3.74 22.41
C LEU A 383 11.75 3.75 23.19
N ALA A 384 12.83 3.39 22.52
CA ALA A 384 14.19 3.45 23.06
C ALA A 384 15.03 4.36 22.17
N LYS A 385 15.66 5.39 22.77
CA LYS A 385 16.55 6.29 22.03
C LYS A 385 17.72 5.51 21.43
N VAL A 386 18.02 5.76 20.16
CA VAL A 386 19.10 5.12 19.39
C VAL A 386 19.80 6.14 18.50
N GLU A 387 21.04 5.83 18.14
CA GLU A 387 21.79 6.55 17.10
C GLU A 387 21.76 5.71 15.81
N PRO A 388 21.04 6.14 14.76
CA PRO A 388 20.90 5.36 13.52
C PRO A 388 22.21 5.39 12.71
N LYS A 389 22.49 4.31 11.98
CA LYS A 389 23.51 4.28 10.94
C LYS A 389 22.99 4.95 9.67
N GLU A 390 23.91 5.34 8.78
CA GLU A 390 23.55 5.96 7.49
C GLU A 390 22.64 5.09 6.62
N THR A 391 22.75 3.76 6.74
CA THR A 391 21.94 2.78 6.00
C THR A 391 20.62 2.42 6.68
N ASP A 392 20.38 2.89 7.91
CA ASP A 392 19.18 2.52 8.65
C ASP A 392 17.97 3.31 8.13
N LEU A 393 16.84 2.62 7.91
CA LEU A 393 15.57 3.28 7.59
C LEU A 393 15.03 3.97 8.85
N VAL A 394 14.90 5.30 8.79
CA VAL A 394 14.26 6.11 9.84
C VAL A 394 12.99 6.73 9.26
N ILE A 395 11.84 6.37 9.81
CA ILE A 395 10.55 6.94 9.45
C ILE A 395 10.42 8.30 10.12
N ILE A 396 10.17 9.34 9.32
CA ILE A 396 9.95 10.68 9.83
C ILE A 396 8.47 10.87 10.12
N ILE A 397 8.14 11.36 11.31
CA ILE A 397 6.76 11.53 11.76
C ILE A 397 6.49 13.01 12.08
N PRO A 398 5.22 13.45 12.07
CA PRO A 398 4.89 14.82 12.45
C PRO A 398 5.25 15.09 13.91
N ASP A 399 5.61 16.33 14.21
CA ASP A 399 5.82 16.75 15.59
C ASP A 399 4.56 16.51 16.44
N GLY A 400 4.73 16.01 17.66
CA GLY A 400 3.63 15.71 18.59
C GLY A 400 3.01 14.32 18.41
N TYR A 401 3.40 13.56 17.38
CA TYR A 401 2.90 12.20 17.19
C TYR A 401 3.27 11.28 18.37
N PHE A 402 4.49 11.41 18.93
CA PHE A 402 4.88 10.63 20.12
C PHE A 402 3.98 10.92 21.33
N GLU A 403 3.59 12.17 21.52
CA GLU A 403 2.67 12.59 22.58
C GLU A 403 1.26 12.04 22.34
N TRP A 404 0.76 12.15 21.11
CA TRP A 404 -0.54 11.59 20.71
C TRP A 404 -0.65 10.10 21.03
N GLU A 405 0.35 9.30 20.62
CA GLU A 405 0.36 7.84 20.83
C GLU A 405 0.49 7.49 22.32
N SER A 406 1.25 8.28 23.09
CA SER A 406 1.38 8.10 24.54
C SER A 406 0.05 8.36 25.26
N ASN A 407 -0.71 9.38 24.83
CA ASN A 407 -2.01 9.74 25.40
C ASN A 407 -3.12 8.74 25.03
N LYS A 408 -3.01 8.04 23.91
CA LYS A 408 -3.92 6.94 23.54
C LYS A 408 -3.88 5.79 24.53
N ASN A 409 -2.68 5.46 25.02
CA ASN A 409 -2.44 4.34 25.94
C ASN A 409 -2.82 4.63 27.40
N THR A 410 -3.01 5.89 27.79
CA THR A 410 -3.40 6.29 29.16
C THR A 410 -4.91 6.42 29.36
N LYS A 411 -5.69 6.49 28.28
CA LYS A 411 -7.16 6.58 28.30
C LYS A 411 -7.89 5.22 28.26
N LYS A 412 -7.16 4.11 28.13
CA LYS A 412 -7.66 2.74 28.28
C LYS A 412 -7.39 2.23 29.70
#